data_AF-A0A497GA25-F1
#
_entry.id   AF-A0A497GA25-F1
#
_cell.length_a   1.000
_cell.length_b   1.000
_cell.length_c   1.000
_cell.angle_alpha   90.00
_cell.angle_beta   90.00
_cell.angle_gamma   90.00
#
_symmetry.space_group_name_H-M   'P 1'
#
loop_
_entity.id
_entity.type
_entity.pdbx_description
1 polymer ?
#
loop_
_entity_poly.entity_id
_entity_poly.type
_entity_poly.pdbx_seq_one_letter_code
_entity_poly.pdbx_strand_id
1 'polypeptide(L)'
;NKAFEPPAGLDCGACRYGSCLALAEAVARGKAGVEECVALRGAVTLVVDGREIALNPFVQELVKNVLLAMVKSLKGVPSRPRSVEVRLRAAP
;
A
#
# COMPACT_ATOMS: atom_id res chain seq x y z
N ASN A 1 19.39 8.67 20.82
CA ASN A 1 18.86 8.05 19.59
C ASN A 1 17.48 7.51 19.83
N LYS A 2 16.44 8.13 19.24
CA LYS A 2 15.06 7.64 19.32
C LYS A 2 14.81 6.79 18.07
N ALA A 3 14.52 5.51 18.25
CA ALA A 3 14.07 4.67 17.14
C ALA A 3 12.70 5.19 16.66
N PHE A 4 12.49 5.23 15.35
CA PHE A 4 11.21 5.59 14.75
C PHE A 4 10.93 4.67 13.56
N GLU A 5 9.65 4.55 13.20
CA GLU A 5 9.24 3.79 12.02
C GLU A 5 9.43 4.64 10.76
N PRO A 6 10.25 4.18 9.79
CA PRO A 6 10.51 4.96 8.59
C PRO A 6 9.34 4.87 7.60
N PRO A 7 9.23 5.82 6.66
CA PRO A 7 8.33 5.70 5.51
C PRO A 7 8.65 4.45 4.66
N ALA A 8 7.72 4.09 3.77
CA ALA A 8 7.82 2.90 2.90
C ALA A 8 9.05 2.85 1.95
N GLY A 9 9.83 3.93 1.83
CA GLY A 9 11.06 3.95 1.02
C GLY A 9 10.86 3.94 -0.50
N LEU A 10 9.62 4.09 -0.99
CA LEU A 10 9.29 4.08 -2.43
C LEU A 10 9.54 5.42 -3.13
N ASP A 11 9.77 6.48 -2.36
CA ASP A 11 9.97 7.86 -2.80
C ASP A 11 8.94 8.39 -3.82
N CYS A 12 7.68 8.01 -3.65
CA CYS A 12 6.61 8.26 -4.64
C CYS A 12 6.13 9.72 -4.77
N GLY A 13 6.61 10.64 -3.93
CA GLY A 13 6.19 12.06 -3.94
C GLY A 13 4.72 12.34 -3.58
N ALA A 14 3.94 11.33 -3.18
CA ALA A 14 2.49 11.46 -3.05
C ALA A 14 1.99 11.95 -1.67
N CYS A 15 2.89 12.16 -0.71
CA CYS A 15 2.57 12.79 0.57
C CYS A 15 3.00 14.25 0.57
N ARG A 16 2.50 15.04 1.53
CA ARG A 16 2.79 16.49 1.62
C ARG A 16 4.27 16.86 1.76
N TYR A 17 5.13 15.90 2.09
CA TYR A 17 6.57 16.11 2.24
C TYR A 17 7.34 15.97 0.93
N GLY A 18 6.73 15.45 -0.14
CA GLY A 18 7.34 15.35 -1.47
C GLY A 18 8.45 14.31 -1.64
N SER A 19 9.04 13.79 -0.56
CA SER A 19 10.00 12.68 -0.60
C SER A 19 9.98 11.85 0.69
N CYS A 20 10.42 10.60 0.61
CA CYS A 20 10.57 9.72 1.77
C CYS A 20 11.59 10.26 2.77
N LEU A 21 12.68 10.87 2.28
CA LEU A 21 13.69 11.49 3.15
C LEU A 21 13.10 12.68 3.93
N ALA A 22 12.36 13.57 3.26
CA ALA A 22 11.75 14.73 3.92
C ALA A 22 10.71 14.31 4.97
N LEU A 23 9.91 13.27 4.69
CA LEU A 23 9.00 12.70 5.69
C LEU A 23 9.78 12.07 6.85
N ALA A 24 10.81 11.26 6.58
CA ALA A 24 11.61 10.62 7.62
C ALA A 24 12.25 11.64 8.56
N GLU A 25 12.79 12.75 8.02
CA GLU A 25 13.31 13.85 8.85
C GLU A 25 12.22 14.50 9.72
N ALA A 26 11.04 14.71 9.16
CA ALA A 26 9.92 15.29 9.90
C ALA A 26 9.46 14.37 11.04
N VAL A 27 9.39 13.05 10.80
CA VAL A 27 9.07 12.05 11.83
C VAL A 27 10.15 12.02 12.91
N ALA A 28 11.42 11.98 12.53
CA ALA A 28 12.54 11.98 13.47
C ALA A 28 12.56 13.23 14.37
N ARG A 29 12.09 14.38 13.86
CA ARG A 29 11.94 15.64 14.61
C ARG A 29 10.62 15.76 15.38
N GLY A 30 9.73 14.76 15.33
CA GLY A 30 8.41 14.79 15.97
C GLY A 30 7.42 15.77 15.33
N LYS A 31 7.65 16.17 14.07
CA LYS A 31 6.79 17.09 13.30
C LYS A 31 5.78 16.37 12.38
N ALA A 32 5.88 15.05 12.31
CA ALA A 32 5.05 14.16 11.51
C ALA A 32 4.96 12.80 12.21
N GLY A 33 3.95 12.00 11.89
CA GLY A 33 3.99 10.57 12.13
C GLY A 33 4.10 9.79 10.81
N VAL A 34 4.46 8.51 10.92
CA VAL A 34 4.68 7.63 9.77
C VAL A 34 3.39 7.41 8.95
N GLU A 35 2.23 7.59 9.59
CA GLU A 35 0.90 7.53 8.97
C GLU A 35 0.70 8.58 7.86
N GLU A 36 1.53 9.62 7.79
CA GLU A 36 1.54 10.55 6.65
C GLU A 36 1.98 9.88 5.34
N CYS A 37 2.68 8.74 5.43
CA CYS A 37 3.05 7.95 4.26
C CYS A 37 1.80 7.29 3.66
N VAL A 38 1.31 7.87 2.56
CA VAL A 38 0.14 7.33 1.82
C VAL A 38 0.34 5.90 1.32
N ALA A 39 1.59 5.48 1.07
CA ALA A 39 1.89 4.12 0.63
C ALA A 39 1.64 3.06 1.73
N LEU A 40 1.71 3.44 3.01
CA LEU A 40 1.47 2.53 4.14
C LEU A 40 -0.02 2.44 4.52
N ARG A 41 -0.87 3.35 4.02
CA ARG A 41 -2.32 3.38 4.33
C ARG A 41 -3.18 2.83 3.20
N GLY A 42 -2.60 1.95 2.40
CA GLY A 42 -3.23 1.45 1.19
C GLY A 42 -4.41 0.52 1.41
N ALA A 43 -5.31 0.45 0.42
CA ALA A 43 -6.41 -0.51 0.41
C ALA A 43 -5.99 -1.91 -0.08
N VAL A 44 -4.73 -2.08 -0.48
CA VAL A 44 -4.18 -3.32 -1.05
C VAL A 44 -2.96 -3.73 -0.27
N THR A 45 -3.00 -4.95 0.26
CA THR A 45 -1.84 -5.63 0.86
C THR A 45 -1.33 -6.67 -0.12
N LEU A 46 -0.09 -6.53 -0.59
CA LEU A 46 0.60 -7.53 -1.40
C LEU A 46 1.58 -8.30 -0.52
N VAL A 47 1.43 -9.63 -0.48
CA VAL A 47 2.36 -10.53 0.21
C VAL A 47 3.05 -11.41 -0.81
N VAL A 48 4.38 -11.38 -0.85
CA VAL A 48 5.22 -12.23 -1.69
C VAL A 48 6.11 -13.07 -0.78
N ASP A 49 5.95 -14.39 -0.85
CA ASP A 49 6.71 -15.35 -0.03
C ASP A 49 6.68 -15.02 1.48
N GLY A 50 5.50 -14.66 1.98
CA GLY A 50 5.28 -14.28 3.38
C GLY A 50 5.76 -12.87 3.75
N ARG A 51 6.28 -12.08 2.80
CA ARG A 51 6.75 -10.70 3.02
C ARG A 51 5.77 -9.69 2.44
N GLU A 52 5.36 -8.73 3.26
CA GLU A 52 4.58 -7.59 2.77
C GLU A 52 5.44 -6.68 1.89
N ILE A 53 4.92 -6.35 0.70
CA ILE A 53 5.56 -5.47 -0.26
C ILE A 53 4.77 -4.16 -0.32
N ALA A 54 5.44 -3.07 0.06
CA ALA A 54 4.84 -1.75 -0.03
C ALA A 54 4.57 -1.39 -1.50
N LEU A 55 3.33 -0.99 -1.78
CA LEU A 55 2.91 -0.53 -3.10
C LEU A 55 2.80 0.99 -3.10
N ASN A 56 3.24 1.64 -4.17
CA ASN A 56 3.00 3.07 -4.33
C ASN A 56 1.49 3.33 -4.59
N PRO A 57 1.00 4.57 -4.41
CA PRO A 57 -0.43 4.86 -4.54
C PRO A 57 -1.03 4.50 -5.91
N PHE A 58 -0.26 4.69 -6.99
CA PHE A 58 -0.69 4.33 -8.33
C PHE A 58 -0.93 2.82 -8.47
N VAL A 59 0.03 1.99 -8.03
CA VAL A 59 -0.07 0.53 -8.15
C VAL A 59 -1.19 -0.01 -7.26
N GLN A 60 -1.40 0.56 -6.07
CA GLN A 60 -2.53 0.16 -5.22
C GLN A 60 -3.88 0.38 -5.91
N GLU A 61 -4.09 1.57 -6.48
CA GLU A 61 -5.35 1.90 -7.15
C GLU A 61 -5.53 1.05 -8.42
N LEU A 62 -4.45 0.79 -9.17
CA LEU A 62 -4.46 -0.11 -10.31
C LEU A 62 -4.93 -1.52 -9.92
N VAL A 63 -4.27 -2.14 -8.94
CA VAL A 63 -4.58 -3.51 -8.51
C VAL A 63 -6.01 -3.60 -7.99
N LYS A 64 -6.43 -2.65 -7.14
CA LYS A 64 -7.80 -2.58 -6.62
C LYS A 64 -8.83 -2.52 -7.75
N ASN A 65 -8.65 -1.63 -8.72
CA ASN A 65 -9.61 -1.45 -9.81
C ASN A 65 -9.69 -2.67 -10.72
N VAL A 66 -8.56 -3.30 -11.05
CA VAL A 66 -8.51 -4.53 -11.83
C VAL A 66 -9.23 -5.66 -11.10
N LEU A 67 -8.92 -5.90 -9.82
CA LEU A 67 -9.55 -6.97 -9.04
C LEU A 67 -11.05 -6.75 -8.85
N LEU A 68 -11.50 -5.52 -8.59
CA LEU A 68 -12.92 -5.22 -8.48
C LEU A 68 -13.65 -5.39 -9.82
N ALA A 69 -13.03 -5.05 -10.95
CA ALA A 69 -13.61 -5.27 -12.27
C ALA A 69 -13.74 -6.77 -12.59
N MET A 70 -12.71 -7.57 -12.25
CA MET A 70 -12.76 -9.03 -12.37
C MET A 70 -13.91 -9.60 -11.54
N VAL A 71 -14.00 -9.24 -10.25
CA VAL A 71 -15.04 -9.73 -9.33
C VAL A 71 -16.45 -9.38 -9.81
N LYS A 72 -16.67 -8.15 -10.31
CA LYS A 72 -17.97 -7.73 -10.87
C LYS A 72 -18.43 -8.54 -12.07
N SER A 73 -17.49 -9.16 -12.80
CA SER A 73 -17.78 -9.98 -13.97
C SER A 73 -18.11 -11.44 -13.61
N LEU A 74 -17.95 -11.84 -12.34
CA LEU A 74 -18.20 -13.20 -11.88
C LEU A 74 -19.68 -13.42 -11.51
N LYS A 75 -20.18 -14.63 -11.80
CA LYS A 75 -21.50 -15.08 -11.32
C LYS A 75 -21.40 -15.54 -9.86
N GLY A 76 -22.44 -15.28 -9.07
CA GLY A 76 -22.55 -15.78 -7.69
C GLY A 76 -21.73 -15.01 -6.64
N VAL A 77 -21.16 -13.85 -6.99
CA VAL A 77 -20.42 -12.98 -6.06
C VAL A 77 -21.18 -11.66 -5.87
N PRO A 78 -21.19 -11.03 -4.68
CA PRO A 78 -21.82 -9.74 -4.49
C PRO A 78 -21.24 -8.66 -5.41
N SER A 79 -22.09 -7.78 -5.93
CA SER A 79 -21.67 -6.65 -6.80
C SER A 79 -20.82 -5.60 -6.08
N ARG A 80 -20.85 -5.60 -4.74
CA ARG A 80 -20.06 -4.73 -3.85
C ARG A 80 -19.48 -5.56 -2.70
N PRO A 81 -18.38 -6.30 -2.93
CA PRO A 81 -17.74 -7.08 -1.87
C PRO A 81 -17.14 -6.15 -0.81
N ARG A 82 -17.15 -6.59 0.46
CA ARG A 82 -16.46 -5.87 1.55
C ARG A 82 -14.95 -6.12 1.55
N SER A 83 -14.52 -7.29 1.08
CA SER A 83 -13.12 -7.68 0.91
C SER A 83 -12.98 -8.64 -0.27
N VAL A 84 -11.79 -8.66 -0.89
CA VAL A 84 -11.43 -9.58 -1.97
C VAL A 84 -10.03 -10.11 -1.65
N GLU A 85 -9.87 -11.43 -1.66
CA GLU A 85 -8.58 -12.08 -1.48
C GLU A 85 -8.24 -12.89 -2.74
N VAL A 86 -7.02 -12.73 -3.25
CA VAL A 86 -6.50 -13.49 -4.39
C VAL A 86 -5.25 -14.22 -3.93
N ARG A 87 -5.24 -15.54 -4.08
CA ARG A 87 -4.08 -16.40 -3.79
C ARG A 87 -3.59 -17.03 -5.09
N LEU A 88 -2.32 -16.79 -5.41
CA LEU A 88 -1.64 -17.36 -6.56
C LEU A 88 -0.58 -18.35 -6.06
N ARG A 89 -0.45 -19.50 -6.71
CA ARG A 89 0.66 -20.43 -6.50
C ARG A 89 1.59 -20.31 -7.71
N ALA A 90 2.79 -19.80 -7.49
CA ALA A 90 3.83 -19.86 -8.51
C ALA A 90 4.26 -21.33 -8.70
N ALA A 91 4.47 -21.74 -9.95
CA ALA A 91 5.18 -22.98 -10.22
C ALA A 91 6.64 -22.84 -9.74
N PRO A 92 7.27 -23.92 -9.26
CA PRO A 92 8.66 -23.90 -8.80
C PRO A 92 9.65 -23.52 -9.90
#